data_AF-A0A7R9GM00-F1
#
_entry.id   AF-A0A7R9GM00-F1
#
_cell.length_a   1.000
_cell.length_b   1.000
_cell.length_c   1.000
_cell.angle_alpha   90.00
_cell.angle_beta   90.00
_cell.angle_gamma   90.00
#
_symmetry.space_group_name_H-M   'P 1'
#
loop_
_entity.id
_entity.type
_entity.pdbx_description
1 polymer ?
#
loop_
_entity_poly.entity_id
_entity_poly.type
_entity_poly.pdbx_seq_one_letter_code
_entity_poly.pdbx_strand_id
1 'polypeptide(L)'
;MSPKDLCTLNFLDQVVDSGVKVLKIEGRGRAPEYVATVTKAYREAIDAIANGTFTQDKIEAWMGQLETVYNRGFWSGYYLGQELGEWSKSNGSMATQKKVYVGKGRHFYPKSDIGEFLIEAYDVSLGDALLITGPTTGAQEVKLEAMMVNDQTAQVAKKGD
;
A
#
# COMPACT_ATOMS: atom_id res chain seq x y z
N MET A 1 24.71 3.95 -4.12
CA MET A 1 23.59 4.70 -4.71
C MET A 1 22.66 3.66 -5.32
N SER A 2 21.38 3.63 -4.91
CA SER A 2 20.43 2.66 -5.48
C SER A 2 19.67 3.30 -6.63
N PRO A 3 19.38 2.56 -7.71
CA PRO A 3 18.46 3.05 -8.74
C PRO A 3 17.08 3.31 -8.12
N LYS A 4 16.38 4.32 -8.65
CA LYS A 4 14.96 4.55 -8.35
C LYS A 4 14.14 3.31 -8.74
N ASP A 5 12.94 3.19 -8.18
CA ASP A 5 12.09 2.05 -8.48
C ASP A 5 11.46 2.17 -9.87
N LEU A 6 11.58 1.11 -10.68
CA LEU A 6 10.98 1.05 -12.02
C LEU A 6 9.45 1.11 -11.91
N CYS A 7 8.83 2.07 -12.59
CA CYS A 7 7.37 2.20 -12.64
C CYS A 7 6.92 2.59 -14.05
N THR A 8 6.01 1.81 -14.61
CA THR A 8 5.43 2.05 -15.94
C THR A 8 3.99 2.54 -15.88
N LEU A 9 3.45 2.80 -14.68
CA LEU A 9 2.02 3.11 -14.50
C LEU A 9 1.60 4.36 -15.27
N ASN A 10 2.48 5.37 -15.40
CA ASN A 10 2.22 6.60 -16.14
C ASN A 10 2.03 6.42 -17.66
N PHE A 11 2.48 5.31 -18.22
CA PHE A 11 2.39 5.02 -19.67
C PHE A 11 1.98 3.56 -19.88
N LEU A 12 1.16 3.02 -18.97
CA LEU A 12 0.78 1.62 -18.98
C LEU A 12 -0.06 1.26 -20.21
N ASP A 13 -0.85 2.20 -20.72
CA ASP A 13 -1.56 2.11 -21.99
C ASP A 13 -0.61 1.75 -23.15
N GLN A 14 0.51 2.46 -23.28
CA GLN A 14 1.51 2.17 -24.32
C GLN A 14 2.17 0.80 -24.13
N VAL A 15 2.38 0.38 -22.88
CA VAL A 15 2.90 -0.97 -22.59
C VAL A 15 1.90 -2.04 -23.01
N VAL A 16 0.60 -1.85 -22.73
CA VAL A 16 -0.47 -2.76 -23.15
C VAL A 16 -0.59 -2.81 -24.67
N ASP A 17 -0.56 -1.65 -25.33
CA ASP A 17 -0.69 -1.51 -26.79
C ASP A 17 0.50 -2.12 -27.55
N SER A 18 1.67 -2.26 -26.92
CA SER A 18 2.82 -2.97 -27.49
C SER A 18 2.58 -4.46 -27.74
N GLY A 19 1.46 -5.02 -27.25
CA GLY A 19 1.07 -6.42 -27.42
C GLY A 19 1.51 -7.34 -26.29
N VAL A 20 2.09 -6.81 -25.22
CA VAL A 20 2.45 -7.56 -24.00
C VAL A 20 1.22 -8.30 -23.45
N LYS A 21 1.41 -9.57 -23.07
CA LYS A 21 0.33 -10.43 -22.52
C LYS A 21 0.44 -10.67 -21.02
N VAL A 22 1.63 -10.46 -20.46
CA VAL A 22 1.91 -10.73 -19.05
C VAL A 22 2.71 -9.58 -18.48
N LEU A 23 2.17 -8.95 -17.43
CA LEU A 23 2.88 -7.99 -16.61
C LEU A 23 3.31 -8.69 -15.32
N LYS A 24 4.58 -8.53 -14.95
CA LYS A 24 5.13 -9.06 -13.70
C LYS A 24 5.45 -7.91 -12.76
N ILE A 25 4.97 -8.01 -11.53
CA ILE A 25 5.32 -7.12 -10.42
C ILE A 25 6.29 -7.86 -9.50
N GLU A 26 7.40 -7.22 -9.11
CA GLU A 26 8.40 -7.82 -8.23
C GLU A 26 8.15 -7.40 -6.77
N GLY A 27 7.67 -8.36 -5.98
CA GLY A 27 7.32 -8.15 -4.57
C GLY A 27 8.21 -8.90 -3.57
N ARG A 28 9.23 -9.64 -4.00
CA ARG A 28 10.04 -10.46 -3.08
C ARG A 28 10.76 -9.58 -2.06
N GLY A 29 10.57 -9.90 -0.78
CA GLY A 29 11.15 -9.13 0.33
C GLY A 29 10.50 -7.76 0.54
N ARG A 30 9.34 -7.50 -0.05
CA ARG A 30 8.51 -6.32 0.21
C ARG A 30 7.48 -6.63 1.28
N ALA A 31 7.08 -5.59 2.01
CA ALA A 31 6.07 -5.70 3.05
C ALA A 31 4.68 -6.02 2.44
N PRO A 32 3.76 -6.68 3.16
CA PRO A 32 2.45 -7.06 2.63
C PRO A 32 1.66 -5.89 2.03
N GLU A 33 1.69 -4.72 2.67
CA GLU A 33 1.00 -3.52 2.20
C GLU A 33 1.57 -2.99 0.87
N TYR A 34 2.87 -3.13 0.65
CA TYR A 34 3.48 -2.78 -0.65
C TYR A 34 2.89 -3.66 -1.74
N VAL A 35 2.83 -4.97 -1.52
CA VAL A 35 2.31 -5.92 -2.51
C VAL A 35 0.83 -5.62 -2.79
N ALA A 36 0.03 -5.36 -1.76
CA ALA A 36 -1.38 -5.01 -1.90
C ALA A 36 -1.58 -3.71 -2.68
N THR A 37 -0.91 -2.62 -2.30
CA THR A 37 -1.05 -1.31 -2.96
C THR A 37 -0.60 -1.35 -4.42
N VAL A 38 0.56 -1.96 -4.71
CA VAL A 38 1.09 -2.02 -6.09
C VAL A 38 0.22 -2.89 -6.99
N THR A 39 -0.19 -4.07 -6.52
CA THR A 39 -1.04 -4.96 -7.34
C THR A 39 -2.42 -4.37 -7.58
N LYS A 40 -3.02 -3.71 -6.57
CA LYS A 40 -4.30 -3.00 -6.71
C LYS A 40 -4.21 -1.88 -7.75
N ALA A 41 -3.23 -0.98 -7.62
CA ALA A 41 -3.07 0.14 -8.54
C ALA A 41 -2.88 -0.33 -10.00
N TYR A 42 -2.02 -1.33 -10.23
CA TYR A 42 -1.85 -1.89 -11.58
C TYR A 42 -3.10 -2.62 -12.09
N ARG A 43 -3.83 -3.35 -11.23
CA ARG A 43 -5.09 -4.01 -11.63
C ARG A 43 -6.14 -3.00 -12.06
N GLU A 44 -6.37 -1.98 -11.24
CA GLU A 44 -7.32 -0.90 -11.53
C GLU A 44 -6.93 -0.12 -12.81
N ALA A 45 -5.63 0.13 -13.01
CA ALA A 45 -5.11 0.78 -14.21
C ALA A 45 -5.36 -0.06 -15.48
N ILE A 46 -5.11 -1.37 -15.44
CA ILE A 46 -5.39 -2.27 -16.58
C ILE A 46 -6.90 -2.33 -16.86
N ASP A 47 -7.73 -2.40 -15.82
CA ASP A 47 -9.20 -2.38 -15.98
C ASP A 47 -9.68 -1.04 -16.56
N ALA A 48 -9.06 0.08 -16.16
CA ALA A 48 -9.36 1.37 -16.73
C ALA A 48 -8.95 1.46 -18.21
N ILE A 49 -7.81 0.90 -18.61
CA ILE A 49 -7.40 0.81 -20.02
C ILE A 49 -8.42 0.01 -20.83
N ALA A 50 -8.79 -1.18 -20.35
CA ALA A 50 -9.76 -2.04 -21.03
C ALA A 50 -11.14 -1.38 -21.20
N ASN A 51 -11.54 -0.53 -20.26
CA ASN A 51 -12.81 0.18 -20.29
C ASN A 51 -12.75 1.58 -20.94
N GLY A 52 -11.58 2.01 -21.45
CA GLY A 52 -11.42 3.34 -22.04
C GLY A 52 -11.54 4.50 -21.02
N THR A 53 -11.24 4.24 -19.75
CA THR A 53 -11.33 5.21 -18.65
C THR A 53 -9.97 5.46 -17.97
N PHE A 54 -8.87 5.14 -18.65
CA PHE A 54 -7.51 5.42 -18.20
C PHE A 54 -7.18 6.90 -18.45
N THR A 55 -7.44 7.74 -17.44
CA THR A 55 -7.31 9.20 -17.53
C THR A 55 -6.16 9.70 -16.65
N GLN A 56 -5.65 10.90 -16.95
CA GLN A 56 -4.57 11.54 -16.19
C GLN A 56 -4.90 11.65 -14.68
N ASP A 57 -6.12 12.04 -14.32
CA ASP A 57 -6.53 12.15 -12.91
C ASP A 57 -6.42 10.81 -12.16
N LYS A 58 -6.77 9.70 -12.80
CA LYS A 58 -6.61 8.37 -12.18
C LYS A 58 -5.16 7.96 -12.07
N ILE A 59 -4.35 8.26 -13.10
CA ILE A 59 -2.90 8.05 -13.06
C ILE A 59 -2.30 8.78 -11.86
N GLU A 60 -2.62 10.05 -11.66
CA GLU A 60 -2.14 10.84 -10.52
C GLU A 60 -2.59 10.26 -9.18
N ALA A 61 -3.84 9.82 -9.08
CA ALA A 61 -4.36 9.18 -7.87
C ALA A 61 -3.61 7.87 -7.53
N TRP A 62 -3.39 7.00 -8.52
CA TRP A 62 -2.62 5.77 -8.32
C TRP A 62 -1.15 6.06 -8.01
N MET A 63 -0.53 7.02 -8.71
CA MET A 63 0.85 7.42 -8.43
C MET A 63 1.00 7.92 -6.98
N GLY A 64 0.07 8.74 -6.50
CA GLY A 64 0.05 9.17 -5.10
C GLY A 64 -0.11 8.01 -4.11
N GLN A 65 -0.93 6.99 -4.43
CA GLN A 65 -1.00 5.77 -3.63
C GLN A 65 0.30 4.98 -3.65
N LEU A 66 0.97 4.87 -4.80
CA LEU A 66 2.25 4.19 -4.88
C LEU A 66 3.32 4.93 -4.04
N GLU A 67 3.36 6.26 -4.07
CA GLU A 67 4.33 7.04 -3.27
C GLU A 67 4.30 6.75 -1.77
N THR A 68 3.18 6.26 -1.22
CA THR A 68 3.07 5.93 0.21
C THR A 68 3.85 4.66 0.59
N VAL A 69 4.05 3.74 -0.36
CA VAL A 69 4.74 2.45 -0.16
C VAL A 69 6.13 2.40 -0.81
N TYR A 70 6.43 3.32 -1.73
CA TYR A 70 7.75 3.48 -2.33
C TYR A 70 8.58 4.53 -1.60
N ASN A 71 9.90 4.38 -1.65
CA ASN A 71 10.80 5.16 -0.80
C ASN A 71 12.05 5.67 -1.50
N ARG A 72 12.14 5.52 -2.83
CA ARG A 72 13.28 5.98 -3.65
C ARG A 72 12.86 6.78 -4.88
N GLY A 73 11.57 7.10 -4.98
CA GLY A 73 10.99 7.71 -6.18
C GLY A 73 10.86 6.74 -7.35
N PHE A 74 10.23 7.20 -8.41
CA PHE A 74 9.98 6.41 -9.62
C PHE A 74 10.96 6.75 -10.73
N TRP A 75 11.23 5.75 -11.55
CA TRP A 75 11.90 5.89 -12.83
C TRP A 75 11.16 5.05 -13.87
N SER A 76 10.97 5.60 -15.07
CA SER A 76 10.30 4.89 -16.16
C SER A 76 11.15 3.78 -16.78
N GLY A 77 12.39 3.58 -16.33
CA GLY A 77 13.31 2.64 -16.96
C GLY A 77 13.81 3.15 -18.30
N TYR A 78 14.29 2.24 -19.15
CA TYR A 78 14.72 2.56 -20.52
C TYR A 78 13.55 2.60 -21.52
N TYR A 79 12.31 2.48 -21.05
CA TYR A 79 11.14 2.58 -21.91
C TYR A 79 11.09 3.98 -22.55
N LEU A 80 10.51 4.05 -23.76
CA LEU A 80 10.33 5.30 -24.50
C LEU A 80 11.63 6.07 -24.80
N GLY A 81 12.76 5.36 -24.88
CA GLY A 81 14.06 5.94 -25.26
C GLY A 81 14.75 6.74 -24.16
N GLN A 82 14.36 6.56 -22.90
CA GLN A 82 15.05 7.20 -21.78
C GLN A 82 16.47 6.67 -21.60
N GLU A 83 17.42 7.58 -21.37
CA GLU A 83 18.83 7.27 -21.09
C GLU A 83 19.09 7.16 -19.57
N LEU A 84 20.27 6.64 -19.20
CA LEU A 84 20.73 6.52 -17.80
C LEU A 84 20.77 7.90 -17.12
N GLY A 85 20.12 8.04 -15.95
CA GLY A 85 20.25 9.28 -15.18
C GLY A 85 19.45 9.40 -13.89
N GLU A 86 18.46 8.54 -13.64
CA GLU A 86 17.58 8.72 -12.50
C GLU A 86 18.07 7.97 -11.26
N TRP A 87 18.90 8.65 -10.46
CA TRP A 87 19.41 8.15 -9.19
C TRP A 87 18.59 8.64 -8.01
N SER A 88 18.44 7.83 -6.94
CA SER A 88 17.87 8.32 -5.69
C SER A 88 18.85 9.30 -5.02
N LYS A 89 18.35 10.44 -4.54
CA LYS A 89 19.19 11.47 -3.86
C LYS A 89 19.72 11.02 -2.49
N SER A 90 19.20 9.93 -1.94
CA SER A 90 19.49 9.45 -0.59
C SER A 90 19.62 7.92 -0.54
N ASN A 91 20.43 7.43 0.42
CA ASN A 91 20.48 6.03 0.81
C ASN A 91 19.51 5.81 1.99
N GLY A 92 18.64 4.80 1.91
CA GLY A 92 17.68 4.46 2.96
C GLY A 92 16.22 4.63 2.54
N SER A 93 15.30 4.53 3.51
CA SER A 93 13.86 4.69 3.27
C SER A 93 13.47 6.18 3.31
N MET A 94 12.89 6.70 2.22
CA MET A 94 12.20 8.00 2.17
C MET A 94 10.68 7.90 2.40
N ALA A 95 10.20 6.83 3.05
CA ALA A 95 8.78 6.71 3.37
C ALA A 95 8.29 7.89 4.23
N THR A 96 7.16 8.48 3.85
CA THR A 96 6.57 9.63 4.57
C THR A 96 5.91 9.23 5.89
N GLN A 97 5.76 7.94 6.13
CA GLN A 97 5.12 7.38 7.30
C GLN A 97 6.01 6.35 7.99
N LYS A 98 5.96 6.32 9.32
CA LYS A 98 6.61 5.30 10.14
C LYS A 98 5.54 4.44 10.80
N LYS A 99 5.58 3.14 10.51
CA LYS A 99 4.68 2.16 11.13
C LYS A 99 5.33 1.62 12.41
N VAL A 100 4.52 1.41 13.43
CA VAL A 100 4.92 0.78 14.70
C VAL A 100 3.99 -0.39 14.97
N TYR A 101 4.55 -1.48 15.52
CA TYR A 101 3.75 -2.60 15.96
C TYR A 101 2.97 -2.22 17.22
N VAL A 102 1.66 -2.46 17.23
CA VAL A 102 0.77 -2.14 18.37
C VAL A 102 0.19 -3.38 19.05
N GLY A 103 -0.08 -4.45 18.31
CA GLY A 103 -0.74 -5.62 18.88
C GLY A 103 -1.04 -6.72 17.85
N LYS A 104 -1.72 -7.76 18.32
CA LYS A 104 -2.07 -8.94 17.51
C LYS A 104 -3.58 -9.16 17.45
N GLY A 105 -4.07 -9.53 16.27
CA GLY A 105 -5.44 -10.02 16.12
C GLY A 105 -5.62 -11.37 16.81
N ARG A 106 -6.71 -11.53 17.54
CA ARG A 106 -7.11 -12.79 18.19
C ARG A 106 -8.24 -13.48 17.44
N HIS A 107 -9.25 -12.71 17.06
CA HIS A 107 -10.43 -13.23 16.40
C HIS A 107 -11.07 -12.19 15.49
N PHE A 108 -11.82 -12.65 14.49
CA PHE A 108 -12.68 -11.80 13.69
C PHE A 108 -14.07 -12.43 13.66
N TYR A 109 -15.07 -11.68 14.12
CA TYR A 109 -16.47 -12.11 14.22
C TYR A 109 -17.22 -11.69 12.94
N PRO A 110 -17.44 -12.59 11.96
CA PRO A 110 -17.90 -12.18 10.63
C PRO A 110 -19.34 -11.70 10.58
N LYS A 111 -20.18 -12.11 11.55
CA LYS A 111 -21.59 -11.70 11.61
C LYS A 111 -21.77 -10.25 12.06
N SER A 112 -20.91 -9.79 12.96
CA SER A 112 -20.94 -8.44 13.51
C SER A 112 -19.89 -7.52 12.91
N ASP A 113 -19.01 -8.06 12.05
CA ASP A 113 -17.91 -7.34 11.40
C ASP A 113 -16.93 -6.69 12.41
N ILE A 114 -16.57 -7.46 13.45
CA ILE A 114 -15.72 -6.98 14.56
C ILE A 114 -14.41 -7.78 14.59
N GLY A 115 -13.29 -7.05 14.60
CA GLY A 115 -11.97 -7.61 14.91
C GLY A 115 -11.62 -7.46 16.38
N GLU A 116 -11.25 -8.56 17.03
CA GLU A 116 -10.71 -8.58 18.40
C GLU A 116 -9.18 -8.60 18.35
N PHE A 117 -8.56 -7.68 19.09
CA PHE A 117 -7.11 -7.52 19.14
C PHE A 117 -6.64 -7.50 20.60
N LEU A 118 -5.41 -7.96 20.82
CA LEU A 118 -4.66 -7.74 22.05
C LEU A 118 -3.62 -6.66 21.79
N ILE A 119 -3.66 -5.58 22.55
CA ILE A 119 -2.68 -4.50 22.48
C ILE A 119 -1.44 -4.89 23.27
N GLU A 120 -0.30 -5.00 22.60
CA GLU A 120 0.97 -5.48 23.18
C GLU A 120 2.02 -4.36 23.30
N ALA A 121 1.86 -3.27 22.55
CA ALA A 121 2.78 -2.13 22.55
C ALA A 121 2.05 -0.83 22.17
N TYR A 122 2.52 0.29 22.75
CA TYR A 122 1.93 1.62 22.56
C TYR A 122 0.43 1.68 22.93
N ASP A 123 -0.15 2.87 22.78
CA ASP A 123 -1.58 3.10 22.92
C ASP A 123 -2.19 3.28 21.53
N VAL A 124 -3.45 2.90 21.38
CA VAL A 124 -4.24 3.08 20.15
C VAL A 124 -5.40 4.00 20.46
N SER A 125 -5.59 5.05 19.66
CA SER A 125 -6.66 6.03 19.85
C SER A 125 -7.61 6.07 18.65
N LEU A 126 -8.85 6.50 18.87
CA LEU A 126 -9.76 6.77 17.75
C LEU A 126 -9.13 7.82 16.81
N GLY A 127 -9.26 7.59 15.51
CA GLY A 127 -8.67 8.39 14.44
C GLY A 127 -7.35 7.86 13.90
N ASP A 128 -6.68 6.95 14.61
CA ASP A 128 -5.43 6.34 14.16
C ASP A 128 -5.63 5.55 12.86
N ALA A 129 -4.62 5.60 11.98
CA ALA A 129 -4.54 4.76 10.79
C ALA A 129 -3.87 3.43 11.16
N LEU A 130 -4.62 2.34 11.06
CA LEU A 130 -4.19 0.99 11.39
C LEU A 130 -3.91 0.21 10.12
N LEU A 131 -2.76 -0.46 10.08
CA LEU A 131 -2.45 -1.48 9.08
C LEU A 131 -2.55 -2.87 9.72
N ILE A 132 -3.58 -3.62 9.34
CA ILE A 132 -3.78 -4.99 9.77
C ILE A 132 -3.19 -5.93 8.71
N THR A 133 -2.27 -6.80 9.11
CA THR A 133 -1.70 -7.81 8.21
C THR A 133 -1.88 -9.21 8.76
N GLY A 134 -2.12 -10.17 7.87
CA GLY A 134 -2.28 -11.57 8.26
C GLY A 134 -2.31 -12.52 7.06
N PRO A 135 -2.05 -13.81 7.28
CA PRO A 135 -1.98 -14.80 6.20
C PRO A 135 -3.30 -14.97 5.44
N THR A 136 -4.44 -14.78 6.11
CA THR A 136 -5.77 -14.86 5.51
C THR A 136 -6.38 -13.50 5.17
N THR A 137 -5.98 -12.45 5.89
CA THR A 137 -6.51 -11.09 5.74
C THR A 137 -5.75 -10.27 4.68
N GLY A 138 -4.53 -10.69 4.35
CA GLY A 138 -3.63 -9.91 3.48
C GLY A 138 -3.12 -8.67 4.20
N ALA A 139 -3.34 -7.50 3.60
CA ALA A 139 -3.07 -6.20 4.19
C ALA A 139 -4.32 -5.32 4.07
N GLN A 140 -4.78 -4.77 5.19
CA GLN A 140 -5.96 -3.91 5.27
C GLN A 140 -5.58 -2.63 6.02
N GLU A 141 -5.79 -1.48 5.38
CA GLU A 141 -5.65 -0.18 6.01
C GLU A 141 -7.02 0.32 6.45
N VAL A 142 -7.16 0.68 7.72
CA VAL A 142 -8.41 1.12 8.32
C VAL A 142 -8.14 2.35 9.18
N LYS A 143 -9.04 3.34 9.10
CA LYS A 143 -9.08 4.42 10.08
C LYS A 143 -9.94 3.97 11.27
N LEU A 144 -9.40 4.02 12.48
CA LEU A 144 -10.12 3.55 13.66
C LEU A 144 -11.22 4.54 14.05
N GLU A 145 -12.47 4.20 13.80
CA GLU A 145 -13.61 5.10 14.08
C GLU A 145 -14.35 4.76 15.37
N ALA A 146 -14.32 3.49 15.78
CA ALA A 146 -14.91 3.02 17.01
C ALA A 146 -14.13 1.83 17.56
N MET A 147 -14.10 1.69 18.88
CA MET A 147 -13.58 0.51 19.56
C MET A 147 -14.25 0.30 20.91
N MET A 148 -14.10 -0.91 21.43
CA MET A 148 -14.49 -1.29 22.78
C MET A 148 -13.27 -1.86 23.51
N VAL A 149 -13.11 -1.49 24.78
CA VAL A 149 -12.11 -2.04 25.70
C VAL A 149 -12.86 -2.63 26.88
N ASN A 150 -12.67 -3.91 27.16
CA ASN A 150 -13.39 -4.65 28.20
C ASN A 150 -14.92 -4.43 28.13
N ASP A 151 -15.48 -4.63 26.93
CA ASP A 151 -16.91 -4.49 26.60
C ASP A 151 -17.52 -3.07 26.79
N GLN A 152 -16.69 -2.03 26.90
CA GLN A 152 -17.13 -0.64 26.99
C GLN A 152 -16.55 0.22 25.87
N THR A 153 -17.35 1.13 25.32
CA THR A 153 -16.87 2.11 24.33
C THR A 153 -15.71 2.90 24.91
N ALA A 154 -14.60 2.95 24.19
CA ALA A 154 -13.38 3.60 24.63
C ALA A 154 -12.81 4.53 23.57
N GLN A 155 -12.10 5.55 24.01
CA GLN A 155 -11.37 6.50 23.14
C GLN A 155 -9.90 6.12 22.97
N VAL A 156 -9.34 5.40 23.95
CA VAL A 156 -7.96 4.91 23.96
C VAL A 156 -7.91 3.47 24.48
N ALA A 157 -7.15 2.61 23.82
CA ALA A 157 -6.77 1.27 24.27
C ALA A 157 -5.27 1.25 24.59
N LYS A 158 -4.88 0.64 25.71
CA LYS A 158 -3.50 0.63 26.21
C LYS A 158 -2.90 -0.76 26.14
N LYS A 159 -1.58 -0.82 26.26
CA LYS A 159 -0.87 -2.10 26.39
C LYS A 159 -1.48 -2.97 27.51
N GLY A 160 -1.92 -4.17 27.13
CA GLY A 160 -2.54 -5.16 28.00
C GLY A 160 -4.05 -5.30 27.81
N ASP A 161 -4.69 -4.32 27.15
CA ASP A 161 -6.10 -4.39 26.74
C ASP A 161 -6.33 -5.34 25.56
#